data_AF-A0A4U1JGJ2-F1
#
_entry.id   AF-A0A4U1JGJ2-F1
#
_cell.length_a   1.000
_cell.length_b   1.000
_cell.length_c   1.000
_cell.angle_alpha   90.00
_cell.angle_beta   90.00
_cell.angle_gamma   90.00
#
_symmetry.space_group_name_H-M   'P 1'
#
loop_
_entity.id
_entity.type
_entity.pdbx_description
1 polymer ?
#
loop_
_entity_poly.entity_id
_entity_poly.type
_entity_poly.pdbx_seq_one_letter_code
_entity_poly.pdbx_strand_id
1 'polypeptide(L)'
;MRCAPPPDFRYVWLVPGPSFRALTLAAGTVGLSSLGLALGPETAAWSLTSGSLPIGLAVAGGAAFAVGLVRQIQRPRAPFGAREVNMAIVPWGVLVDPGAEARILRWSAIRKVEVEVKHTLRGGTPAIVSSVVTVQTEHDVLAGHAPGAVGLESLTVNLDAYTDEASRPLATDLEGMDALDEDGLGPVVGLLLRHAQELCSTSRGAARLHLPAGDYRRALLRAPGPETVAVLGRALAGDVPGAADPRPIAALCAALLGAQAVTPKLLRLSSSPHPIVAAVARAAALRLGVAPAKVGSIEEVDEFLFEEDRVIIARIAAGID
;
A
#
# COMPACT_ATOMS: atom_id res chain seq x y z
N MET A 1 -12.29 21.18 -0.55
CA MET A 1 -11.21 20.48 -1.27
C MET A 1 -11.78 19.23 -1.91
N ARG A 2 -11.32 18.82 -3.10
CA ARG A 2 -11.76 17.57 -3.73
C ARG A 2 -10.94 16.41 -3.14
N CYS A 3 -11.58 15.29 -2.81
CA CYS A 3 -10.87 14.07 -2.40
C CYS A 3 -9.90 13.62 -3.50
N ALA A 4 -8.80 12.98 -3.12
CA ALA A 4 -7.87 12.45 -4.10
C ALA A 4 -8.54 11.31 -4.90
N PRO A 5 -8.19 11.13 -6.18
CA PRO A 5 -8.71 10.00 -6.95
C PRO A 5 -8.25 8.69 -6.31
N PRO A 6 -9.06 7.62 -6.35
CA PRO A 6 -8.65 6.33 -5.79
C PRO A 6 -7.35 5.85 -6.48
N PRO A 7 -6.35 5.39 -5.71
CA PRO A 7 -5.18 4.73 -6.25
C PRO A 7 -5.57 3.58 -7.17
N ASP A 8 -4.96 3.52 -8.35
CA ASP A 8 -5.15 2.46 -9.37
C ASP A 8 -4.15 1.30 -9.23
N PHE A 9 -3.21 1.43 -8.29
CA PHE A 9 -2.28 0.39 -7.88
C PHE A 9 -2.73 -0.24 -6.55
N ARG A 10 -2.38 -1.52 -6.33
CA ARG A 10 -2.70 -2.23 -5.07
C ARG A 10 -1.45 -2.65 -4.30
N TYR A 11 -0.51 -3.28 -5.00
CA TYR A 11 0.73 -3.74 -4.40
C TYR A 11 1.80 -3.82 -5.47
N VAL A 12 2.81 -2.98 -5.35
CA VAL A 12 3.93 -2.92 -6.28
C VAL A 12 5.20 -3.28 -5.54
N TRP A 13 5.71 -4.49 -5.79
CA TRP A 13 6.94 -4.97 -5.19
C TRP A 13 8.17 -4.51 -5.98
N LEU A 14 9.16 -3.99 -5.26
CA LEU A 14 10.40 -3.45 -5.79
C LEU A 14 11.58 -4.10 -5.07
N VAL A 15 12.51 -4.66 -5.84
CA VAL A 15 13.70 -5.33 -5.31
C VAL A 15 14.91 -4.39 -5.34
N PRO A 16 15.88 -4.54 -4.42
CA PRO A 16 17.13 -3.79 -4.51
C PRO A 16 17.87 -4.16 -5.80
N GLY A 17 18.68 -3.24 -6.30
CA GLY A 17 19.59 -3.54 -7.40
C GLY A 17 20.63 -4.58 -6.96
N PRO A 18 21.19 -5.37 -7.89
CA PRO A 18 22.29 -6.27 -7.57
C PRO A 18 23.50 -5.47 -7.08
N SER A 19 23.93 -5.72 -5.85
CA SER A 19 25.10 -5.04 -5.28
C SER A 19 26.38 -5.40 -6.07
N PHE A 20 27.23 -4.40 -6.35
CA PHE A 20 28.50 -4.60 -7.05
C PHE A 20 29.41 -5.63 -6.35
N ARG A 21 29.28 -5.78 -5.02
CA ARG A 21 29.99 -6.78 -4.21
C ARG A 21 29.51 -8.22 -4.43
N ALA A 22 28.20 -8.43 -4.62
CA ALA A 22 27.68 -9.74 -5.01
C ALA A 22 28.18 -10.13 -6.42
N LEU A 23 28.36 -9.13 -7.29
CA LEU A 23 28.91 -9.28 -8.63
C LEU A 23 30.41 -9.63 -8.64
N THR A 24 31.23 -8.99 -7.80
CA THR A 24 32.67 -9.32 -7.70
C THR A 24 32.91 -10.67 -7.04
N LEU A 25 32.05 -11.11 -6.12
CA LEU A 25 32.11 -12.47 -5.56
C LEU A 25 31.67 -13.54 -6.59
N ALA A 26 30.64 -13.27 -7.39
CA ALA A 26 30.23 -14.15 -8.49
C ALA A 26 31.26 -14.19 -9.63
N ALA A 27 31.86 -13.05 -9.99
CA ALA A 27 32.95 -12.99 -10.97
C ALA A 27 34.25 -13.62 -10.44
N GLY A 28 34.54 -13.49 -9.14
CA GLY A 28 35.70 -14.10 -8.49
C GLY A 28 35.60 -15.63 -8.37
N THR A 29 34.40 -16.16 -8.16
CA THR A 29 34.17 -17.61 -8.09
C THR A 29 34.26 -18.28 -9.46
N VAL A 30 33.74 -17.65 -10.52
CA VAL A 30 33.87 -18.18 -11.90
C VAL A 30 35.29 -17.98 -12.47
N GLY A 31 35.98 -16.90 -12.08
CA GLY A 31 37.36 -16.62 -12.49
C GLY A 31 38.40 -17.54 -11.86
N LEU A 32 38.16 -18.09 -10.66
CA LEU A 32 39.09 -19.02 -10.00
C LEU A 32 38.80 -20.49 -10.31
N SER A 33 37.57 -20.89 -10.60
CA SER A 33 37.26 -22.27 -11.00
C SER A 33 37.63 -22.60 -12.45
N SER A 34 37.83 -21.59 -13.31
CA SER A 34 38.27 -21.79 -14.70
C SER A 34 39.80 -21.73 -14.89
N LEU A 35 40.54 -21.14 -13.95
CA LEU A 35 42.01 -21.12 -13.96
C LEU A 35 42.66 -22.15 -13.00
N GLY A 36 41.90 -22.66 -12.01
CA GLY A 36 42.41 -23.63 -11.03
C GLY A 36 42.49 -25.10 -11.50
N LEU A 37 41.96 -25.44 -12.69
CA LEU A 37 42.02 -26.81 -13.24
C LEU A 37 43.14 -27.02 -14.28
N ALA A 38 44.06 -26.06 -14.46
CA ALA A 38 45.09 -26.14 -15.50
C ALA A 38 46.54 -26.26 -14.98
N LEU A 39 46.81 -26.23 -13.66
CA LEU A 39 48.19 -26.28 -13.13
C LEU A 39 48.35 -27.13 -11.86
N GLY A 40 47.74 -28.32 -11.84
CA GLY A 40 48.10 -29.38 -10.89
C GLY A 40 48.82 -30.53 -11.61
N PRO A 41 50.01 -30.99 -11.19
CA PRO A 41 50.81 -31.97 -11.92
C PRO A 41 50.35 -33.43 -11.76
N GLU A 42 49.11 -33.70 -11.33
CA GLU A 42 48.66 -35.07 -11.00
C GLU A 42 47.24 -35.38 -11.48
N THR A 43 46.98 -35.38 -12.79
CA THR A 43 45.82 -36.10 -13.36
C THR A 43 46.10 -36.62 -14.76
N ALA A 44 47.19 -37.37 -14.91
CA ALA A 44 47.37 -38.30 -16.02
C ALA A 44 46.75 -39.65 -15.65
N ALA A 45 45.43 -39.80 -15.77
CA ALA A 45 44.80 -41.11 -15.88
C ALA A 45 43.34 -40.99 -16.32
N TRP A 46 43.07 -41.60 -17.49
CA TRP A 46 41.75 -42.00 -17.99
C TRP A 46 41.02 -40.99 -18.87
N SER A 47 41.63 -40.72 -20.01
CA SER A 47 40.88 -40.65 -21.26
C SER A 47 40.83 -42.06 -21.87
N LEU A 48 39.62 -42.58 -22.10
CA LEU A 48 39.21 -43.37 -23.29
C LEU A 48 37.93 -44.17 -23.01
N THR A 49 36.78 -43.50 -23.09
CA THR A 49 35.58 -44.10 -23.70
C THR A 49 34.72 -42.99 -24.31
N SER A 50 34.63 -43.04 -25.64
CA SER A 50 33.61 -42.51 -26.54
C SER A 50 32.48 -41.69 -25.90
N GLY A 51 32.50 -40.38 -26.15
CA GLY A 51 31.41 -39.48 -25.82
C GLY A 51 31.80 -38.04 -26.08
N SER A 52 31.39 -37.49 -27.21
CA SER A 52 31.36 -36.04 -27.38
C SER A 52 30.49 -35.44 -26.27
N LEU A 53 31.10 -34.73 -25.32
CA LEU A 53 30.58 -33.59 -24.52
C LEU A 53 31.40 -33.46 -23.23
N PRO A 54 32.21 -32.39 -23.10
CA PRO A 54 31.94 -31.46 -22.00
C PRO A 54 32.16 -29.98 -22.38
N ILE A 55 32.06 -29.60 -23.66
CA ILE A 55 32.17 -28.18 -24.06
C ILE A 55 30.83 -27.44 -23.85
N GLY A 56 29.69 -28.15 -23.90
CA GLY A 56 28.36 -27.55 -23.80
C GLY A 56 28.00 -26.93 -22.45
N LEU A 57 28.54 -27.44 -21.33
CA LEU A 57 28.24 -26.93 -19.99
C LEU A 57 28.97 -25.63 -19.65
N ALA A 58 30.17 -25.42 -20.20
CA ALA A 58 30.92 -24.17 -20.04
C ALA A 58 30.29 -23.01 -20.84
N VAL A 59 29.79 -23.29 -22.05
CA VAL A 59 29.16 -22.29 -22.92
C VAL A 59 27.75 -21.91 -22.44
N ALA A 60 26.98 -22.85 -21.91
CA ALA A 60 25.65 -22.56 -21.34
C ALA A 60 25.72 -21.69 -20.07
N GLY A 61 26.71 -21.93 -19.20
CA GLY A 61 26.98 -21.08 -18.03
C GLY A 61 27.45 -19.68 -18.42
N GLY A 62 28.34 -19.58 -19.41
CA GLY A 62 28.83 -18.30 -19.94
C GLY A 62 27.73 -17.47 -20.63
N ALA A 63 26.82 -18.11 -21.38
CA ALA A 63 25.71 -17.42 -22.04
C ALA A 63 24.64 -16.92 -21.05
N ALA A 64 24.31 -17.71 -20.01
CA ALA A 64 23.41 -17.26 -18.94
C ALA A 64 24.02 -16.11 -18.12
N PHE A 65 25.32 -16.16 -17.84
CA PHE A 65 26.06 -15.09 -17.19
C PHE A 65 26.12 -13.82 -18.07
N ALA A 66 26.41 -13.97 -19.36
CA ALA A 66 26.43 -12.85 -20.31
C ALA A 66 25.04 -12.22 -20.49
N VAL A 67 23.96 -13.01 -20.55
CA VAL A 67 22.59 -12.47 -20.60
C VAL A 67 22.22 -11.78 -19.29
N GLY A 68 22.65 -12.32 -18.14
CA GLY A 68 22.52 -11.66 -16.83
C GLY A 68 23.26 -10.32 -16.78
N LEU A 69 24.51 -10.29 -17.26
CA LEU A 69 25.38 -9.11 -17.28
C LEU A 69 24.87 -8.04 -18.27
N VAL A 70 24.40 -8.44 -19.45
CA VAL A 70 23.80 -7.55 -20.45
C VAL A 70 22.47 -6.98 -19.93
N ARG A 71 21.61 -7.80 -19.31
CA ARG A 71 20.39 -7.31 -18.64
C ARG A 71 20.71 -6.36 -17.49
N GLN A 72 21.86 -6.52 -16.83
CA GLN A 72 22.29 -5.71 -15.70
C GLN A 72 22.92 -4.37 -16.12
N ILE A 73 23.78 -4.35 -17.15
CA ILE A 73 24.26 -3.12 -17.80
C ILE A 73 23.07 -2.33 -18.38
N GLN A 74 22.01 -3.06 -18.74
CA GLN A 74 20.79 -2.48 -19.23
C GLN A 74 19.80 -2.03 -18.14
N ARG A 75 20.04 -2.09 -16.82
CA ARG A 75 19.08 -1.47 -15.86
C ARG A 75 19.30 0.04 -15.71
N PRO A 76 18.24 0.86 -15.50
CA PRO A 76 18.41 2.23 -15.02
C PRO A 76 19.18 2.18 -13.70
N ARG A 77 20.07 3.15 -13.48
CA ARG A 77 20.82 3.25 -12.22
C ARG A 77 20.00 4.08 -11.25
N ALA A 78 20.03 3.69 -9.98
CA ALA A 78 19.51 4.55 -8.93
C ALA A 78 20.24 5.91 -8.94
N PRO A 79 19.56 7.02 -8.61
CA PRO A 79 20.18 8.33 -8.47
C PRO A 79 21.34 8.31 -7.48
N PHE A 80 22.31 9.22 -7.65
CA PHE A 80 23.45 9.31 -6.75
C PHE A 80 22.98 9.62 -5.31
N GLY A 81 23.41 8.81 -4.35
CA GLY A 81 23.02 8.92 -2.93
C GLY A 81 21.73 8.17 -2.54
N ALA A 82 21.03 7.54 -3.49
CA ALA A 82 19.87 6.71 -3.19
C ALA A 82 20.28 5.37 -2.56
N ARG A 83 19.64 4.99 -1.46
CA ARG A 83 19.79 3.69 -0.82
C ARG A 83 18.88 2.68 -1.52
N GLU A 84 19.47 1.67 -2.16
CA GLU A 84 18.70 0.57 -2.75
C GLU A 84 18.15 -0.35 -1.66
N VAL A 85 16.84 -0.55 -1.65
CA VAL A 85 16.11 -1.31 -0.62
C VAL A 85 15.10 -2.25 -1.25
N ASN A 86 14.68 -3.26 -0.49
CA ASN A 86 13.45 -3.95 -0.82
C ASN A 86 12.28 -3.05 -0.39
N MET A 87 11.29 -2.81 -1.25
CA MET A 87 10.14 -2.01 -0.84
C MET A 87 8.87 -2.38 -1.59
N ALA A 88 7.72 -2.10 -0.98
CA ALA A 88 6.41 -2.24 -1.61
C ALA A 88 5.65 -0.92 -1.57
N ILE A 89 5.11 -0.51 -2.72
CA ILE A 89 4.22 0.65 -2.83
C ILE A 89 2.78 0.16 -2.78
N VAL A 90 2.00 0.70 -1.84
CA VAL A 90 0.60 0.32 -1.56
C VAL A 90 -0.27 1.57 -1.43
N PRO A 91 -1.62 1.47 -1.55
CA PRO A 91 -2.51 2.63 -1.51
C PRO A 91 -2.34 3.58 -0.31
N TRP A 92 -1.79 3.11 0.81
CA TRP A 92 -1.65 3.88 2.06
C TRP A 92 -0.23 4.39 2.33
N GLY A 93 0.75 4.01 1.49
CA GLY A 93 2.14 4.45 1.61
C GLY A 93 3.14 3.46 1.04
N VAL A 94 4.33 3.42 1.64
CA VAL A 94 5.45 2.58 1.22
C VAL A 94 5.96 1.77 2.39
N LEU A 95 6.13 0.47 2.16
CA LEU A 95 6.75 -0.48 3.08
C LEU A 95 8.20 -0.68 2.67
N VAL A 96 9.15 -0.39 3.56
CA VAL A 96 10.58 -0.56 3.33
C VAL A 96 11.07 -1.76 4.10
N ASP A 97 11.79 -2.64 3.41
CA ASP A 97 12.24 -3.95 3.89
C ASP A 97 11.09 -4.80 4.47
N PRO A 98 10.01 -5.04 3.70
CA PRO A 98 8.84 -5.80 4.16
C PRO A 98 9.25 -7.19 4.65
N GLY A 99 8.85 -7.53 5.88
CA GLY A 99 9.29 -8.74 6.59
C GLY A 99 9.57 -8.48 8.06
N ALA A 100 10.78 -8.80 8.52
CA ALA A 100 11.11 -8.88 9.96
C ALA A 100 10.99 -7.55 10.73
N GLU A 101 11.31 -6.41 10.10
CA GLU A 101 11.21 -5.06 10.67
C GLU A 101 10.84 -4.04 9.59
N ALA A 102 9.62 -4.14 9.05
CA ALA A 102 9.15 -3.24 8.01
C ALA A 102 9.14 -1.78 8.51
N ARG A 103 9.89 -0.90 7.83
CA ARG A 103 9.80 0.54 8.06
C ARG A 103 8.69 1.12 7.19
N ILE A 104 7.76 1.81 7.83
CA ILE A 104 6.54 2.28 7.18
C ILE A 104 6.66 3.78 6.88
N LEU A 105 6.43 4.14 5.63
CA LEU A 105 6.40 5.52 5.15
C LEU A 105 4.97 5.85 4.69
N ARG A 106 4.23 6.60 5.50
CA ARG A 106 2.92 7.15 5.10
C ARG A 106 3.11 8.18 3.99
N TRP A 107 2.09 8.40 3.16
CA TRP A 107 2.14 9.43 2.11
C TRP A 107 2.52 10.81 2.64
N SER A 108 2.05 11.17 3.84
CA SER A 108 2.40 12.42 4.52
C SER A 108 3.91 12.63 4.75
N ALA A 109 4.70 11.55 4.80
CA ALA A 109 6.16 11.59 4.97
C ALA A 109 6.94 11.57 3.64
N ILE A 110 6.26 11.38 2.50
CA ILE A 110 6.86 11.25 1.18
C ILE A 110 6.81 12.60 0.47
N ARG A 111 7.97 13.09 0.02
CA ARG A 111 8.11 14.37 -0.69
C ARG A 111 8.06 14.20 -2.19
N LYS A 112 8.55 13.08 -2.70
CA LYS A 112 8.62 12.83 -4.15
C LYS A 112 8.65 11.33 -4.45
N VAL A 113 8.01 10.97 -5.56
CA VAL A 113 8.14 9.65 -6.18
C VAL A 113 8.52 9.85 -7.63
N GLU A 114 9.62 9.25 -8.07
CA GLU A 114 10.08 9.26 -9.45
C GLU A 114 10.11 7.85 -10.01
N VAL A 115 9.69 7.71 -11.27
CA VAL A 115 9.70 6.43 -11.98
C VAL A 115 10.51 6.60 -13.25
N GLU A 116 11.68 6.00 -13.28
CA GLU A 116 12.53 5.96 -14.46
C GLU A 116 12.35 4.63 -15.18
N VAL A 117 11.93 4.71 -16.43
CA VAL A 117 11.63 3.53 -17.25
C VAL A 117 12.70 3.38 -18.32
N LYS A 118 13.19 2.16 -18.51
CA LYS A 118 14.05 1.85 -19.64
C LYS A 118 13.33 1.03 -20.69
N HIS A 119 13.47 1.52 -21.92
CA HIS A 119 12.93 0.91 -23.12
C HIS A 119 14.05 0.19 -23.90
N THR A 120 13.66 -0.88 -24.60
CA THR A 120 14.45 -1.48 -25.69
C THR A 120 13.61 -1.49 -26.95
N LEU A 121 14.24 -1.48 -28.12
CA LEU A 121 13.53 -1.63 -29.39
C LEU A 121 13.49 -3.11 -29.75
N ARG A 122 12.30 -3.71 -29.79
CA ARG A 122 12.10 -5.08 -30.27
C ARG A 122 11.40 -5.00 -31.63
N GLY A 123 12.17 -5.18 -32.71
CA GLY A 123 11.65 -5.09 -34.08
C GLY A 123 11.12 -3.70 -34.47
N GLY A 124 11.67 -2.64 -33.87
CA GLY A 124 11.24 -1.25 -34.10
C GLY A 124 10.19 -0.73 -33.12
N THR A 125 9.60 -1.58 -32.27
CA THR A 125 8.63 -1.16 -31.24
C THR A 125 9.32 -0.99 -29.88
N PRO A 126 9.14 0.14 -29.16
CA PRO A 126 9.63 0.31 -27.81
C PRO A 126 8.93 -0.66 -26.84
N ALA A 127 9.70 -1.49 -26.16
CA ALA A 127 9.25 -2.39 -25.11
C ALA A 127 9.95 -2.02 -23.79
N ILE A 128 9.18 -1.83 -22.72
CA ILE A 128 9.72 -1.55 -21.39
C ILE A 128 10.36 -2.82 -20.83
N VAL A 129 11.62 -2.74 -20.41
CA VAL A 129 12.38 -3.89 -19.91
C VAL A 129 12.55 -3.84 -18.40
N SER A 130 12.70 -2.65 -17.84
CA SER A 130 12.90 -2.46 -16.41
C SER A 130 12.57 -1.03 -16.02
N SER A 131 12.15 -0.86 -14.77
CA SER A 131 11.93 0.44 -14.17
C SER A 131 12.66 0.55 -12.83
N VAL A 132 13.11 1.76 -12.52
CA VAL A 132 13.59 2.15 -11.19
C VAL A 132 12.58 3.11 -10.61
N VAL A 133 12.19 2.86 -9.37
CA VAL A 133 11.34 3.76 -8.60
C VAL A 133 12.15 4.34 -7.47
N THR A 134 12.17 5.67 -7.38
CA THR A 134 12.85 6.42 -6.33
C THR A 134 11.81 7.10 -5.45
N VAL A 135 11.88 6.86 -4.14
CA VAL A 135 11.03 7.48 -3.12
C VAL A 135 11.91 8.40 -2.27
N GLN A 136 11.56 9.69 -2.25
CA GLN A 136 12.27 10.69 -1.47
C GLN A 136 11.41 11.10 -0.27
N THR A 137 11.99 11.00 0.92
CA THR A 137 11.44 11.55 2.16
C THR A 137 12.24 12.80 2.55
N GLU A 138 11.95 13.36 3.71
CA GLU A 138 12.73 14.48 4.26
C GLU A 138 14.18 14.12 4.59
N HIS A 139 14.43 12.86 4.95
CA HIS A 139 15.74 12.42 5.45
C HIS A 139 16.42 11.40 4.53
N ASP A 140 15.65 10.68 3.71
CA ASP A 140 16.14 9.54 2.96
C ASP A 140 15.76 9.63 1.47
N VAL A 141 16.61 9.06 0.62
CA VAL A 141 16.30 8.75 -0.78
C VAL A 141 16.41 7.24 -0.94
N LEU A 142 15.30 6.58 -1.24
CA LEU A 142 15.20 5.13 -1.37
C LEU A 142 14.97 4.76 -2.82
N ALA A 143 15.58 3.67 -3.30
CA ALA A 143 15.39 3.19 -4.66
C ALA A 143 15.08 1.69 -4.69
N GLY A 144 14.25 1.28 -5.64
CA GLY A 144 13.90 -0.11 -5.88
C GLY A 144 13.59 -0.35 -7.34
N HIS A 145 13.79 -1.59 -7.79
CA HIS A 145 13.71 -1.99 -9.19
C HIS A 145 12.53 -2.92 -9.42
N ALA A 146 11.86 -2.76 -10.56
CA ALA A 146 10.86 -3.71 -11.05
C ALA A 146 11.18 -4.16 -12.49
N PRO A 147 10.91 -5.44 -12.82
CA PRO A 147 10.93 -5.88 -14.21
C PRO A 147 9.73 -5.28 -14.95
N GLY A 148 9.97 -4.66 -16.11
CA GLY A 148 8.90 -4.06 -16.92
C GLY A 148 8.33 -2.75 -16.37
N ALA A 149 7.09 -2.43 -16.79
CA ALA A 149 6.35 -1.25 -16.37
C ALA A 149 5.71 -1.46 -14.99
N VAL A 150 5.61 -0.38 -14.21
CA VAL A 150 5.21 -0.45 -12.79
C VAL A 150 3.79 0.06 -12.54
N GLY A 151 3.18 0.78 -13.50
CA GLY A 151 1.80 1.24 -13.39
C GLY A 151 1.60 2.29 -12.28
N LEU A 152 2.56 3.22 -12.12
CA LEU A 152 2.56 4.24 -11.06
C LEU A 152 2.37 5.66 -11.62
N GLU A 153 1.90 5.79 -12.85
CA GLU A 153 1.70 7.07 -13.51
C GLU A 153 0.69 7.93 -12.73
N SER A 154 -0.42 7.33 -12.29
CA SER A 154 -1.42 8.01 -11.47
C SER A 154 -0.87 8.46 -10.11
N LEU A 155 -0.01 7.65 -9.49
CA LEU A 155 0.67 8.02 -8.24
C LEU A 155 1.53 9.27 -8.44
N THR A 156 2.35 9.31 -9.48
CA THR A 156 3.25 10.46 -9.71
C THR A 156 2.49 11.76 -9.99
N VAL A 157 1.30 11.68 -10.59
CA VAL A 157 0.45 12.84 -10.88
C VAL A 157 -0.34 13.31 -9.66
N ASN A 158 -0.75 12.39 -8.78
CA ASN A 158 -1.64 12.68 -7.66
C ASN A 158 -0.95 12.64 -6.29
N LEU A 159 0.38 12.59 -6.24
CA LEU A 159 1.15 12.46 -5.00
C LEU A 159 0.77 13.53 -3.97
N ASP A 160 0.72 14.81 -4.38
CA ASP A 160 0.36 15.91 -3.48
C ASP A 160 -1.05 15.72 -2.90
N ALA A 161 -2.01 15.26 -3.71
CA ALA A 161 -3.37 14.99 -3.25
C ALA A 161 -3.41 13.80 -2.28
N TYR A 162 -2.57 12.78 -2.47
CA TYR A 162 -2.46 11.65 -1.54
C TYR A 162 -1.81 12.05 -0.22
N THR A 163 -0.77 12.88 -0.29
CA THR A 163 -0.10 13.46 0.89
C THR A 163 -1.07 14.34 1.68
N ASP A 164 -1.80 15.23 1.00
CA ASP A 164 -2.82 16.09 1.63
C ASP A 164 -3.91 15.24 2.29
N GLU A 165 -4.46 14.25 1.59
CA GLU A 165 -5.50 13.38 2.12
C GLU A 165 -5.02 12.53 3.31
N ALA A 166 -3.81 11.98 3.24
CA ALA A 166 -3.22 11.18 4.31
C ALA A 166 -2.78 12.01 5.53
N SER A 167 -2.62 13.32 5.38
CA SER A 167 -2.24 14.25 6.47
C SER A 167 -3.43 14.89 7.16
N ARG A 168 -4.65 14.71 6.63
CA ARG A 168 -5.84 15.36 7.16
C ARG A 168 -6.20 14.78 8.54
N PRO A 169 -6.37 15.63 9.58
CA PRO A 169 -6.81 15.17 10.89
C PRO A 169 -8.16 14.46 10.80
N LEU A 170 -8.39 13.46 11.64
CA LEU A 170 -9.67 12.76 11.69
C LEU A 170 -10.70 13.56 12.48
N ALA A 171 -11.97 13.55 12.06
CA ALA A 171 -13.03 14.25 12.77
C ALA A 171 -13.78 13.34 13.75
N THR A 172 -14.19 13.90 14.89
CA THR A 172 -15.11 13.27 15.84
C THR A 172 -16.58 13.62 15.57
N ASP A 173 -16.86 14.34 14.48
CA ASP A 173 -18.20 14.72 14.05
C ASP A 173 -18.40 14.61 12.52
N LEU A 174 -19.64 14.67 12.04
CA LEU A 174 -19.97 14.47 10.62
C LEU A 174 -19.70 15.72 9.77
N GLU A 175 -19.58 16.86 10.42
CA GLU A 175 -19.39 18.18 9.84
C GLU A 175 -17.89 18.53 9.71
N GLY A 176 -17.00 17.71 10.27
CA GLY A 176 -15.54 17.89 10.18
C GLY A 176 -15.03 19.10 10.97
N MET A 177 -15.79 19.53 11.98
CA MET A 177 -15.50 20.72 12.78
C MET A 177 -14.67 20.38 14.01
N ASP A 178 -14.93 19.21 14.60
CA ASP A 178 -14.23 18.73 15.78
C ASP A 178 -13.12 17.78 15.33
N ALA A 179 -11.90 18.30 15.23
CA ALA A 179 -10.72 17.50 14.94
C ALA A 179 -10.34 16.67 16.17
N LEU A 180 -9.97 15.41 15.95
CA LEU A 180 -9.32 14.60 16.95
C LEU A 180 -7.92 15.20 17.18
N ASP A 181 -7.65 15.61 18.41
CA ASP A 181 -6.37 16.21 18.80
C ASP A 181 -5.30 15.12 18.75
N GLU A 182 -4.67 14.96 17.58
CA GLU A 182 -3.65 13.96 17.33
C GLU A 182 -2.27 14.62 17.31
N ASP A 183 -1.43 14.30 18.29
CA ASP A 183 0.02 14.33 18.12
C ASP A 183 0.52 13.18 17.21
N GLY A 184 -0.38 12.36 16.66
CA GLY A 184 -0.09 11.25 15.75
C GLY A 184 0.52 10.00 16.40
N LEU A 185 0.53 9.93 17.74
CA LEU A 185 1.29 8.95 18.53
C LEU A 185 0.44 7.84 19.20
N GLY A 186 -0.87 7.79 18.98
CA GLY A 186 -1.74 6.84 19.69
C GLY A 186 -2.84 6.21 18.84
N PRO A 187 -3.46 5.13 19.34
CA PRO A 187 -4.60 4.47 18.69
C PRO A 187 -5.85 5.37 18.74
N VAL A 188 -6.59 5.44 17.64
CA VAL A 188 -7.67 6.43 17.46
C VAL A 188 -9.03 5.84 17.13
N VAL A 189 -9.08 4.60 16.62
CA VAL A 189 -10.33 3.96 16.20
C VAL A 189 -11.27 3.75 17.39
N GLY A 190 -10.73 3.45 18.57
CA GLY A 190 -11.53 3.32 19.79
C GLY A 190 -12.26 4.61 20.19
N LEU A 191 -11.61 5.77 20.02
CA LEU A 191 -12.23 7.07 20.28
C LEU A 191 -13.29 7.39 19.22
N LEU A 192 -12.98 7.15 17.94
CA LEU A 192 -13.92 7.33 16.84
C LEU A 192 -15.17 6.46 17.01
N LEU A 193 -15.01 5.20 17.42
CA LEU A 193 -16.13 4.29 17.68
C LEU A 193 -17.01 4.80 18.82
N ARG A 194 -16.40 5.31 19.91
CA ARG A 194 -17.14 5.91 21.02
C ARG A 194 -17.99 7.09 20.55
N HIS A 195 -17.40 8.01 19.77
CA HIS A 195 -18.14 9.15 19.22
C HIS A 195 -19.24 8.73 18.24
N ALA A 196 -19.00 7.71 17.41
CA ALA A 196 -20.03 7.15 16.55
C ALA A 196 -21.19 6.54 17.35
N GLN A 197 -20.91 5.82 18.43
CA GLN A 197 -21.92 5.29 19.36
C GLN A 197 -22.72 6.42 20.02
N GLU A 198 -22.07 7.49 20.48
CA GLU A 198 -22.73 8.67 21.05
C GLU A 198 -23.67 9.33 20.03
N LEU A 199 -23.23 9.48 18.78
CA LEU A 199 -24.06 10.00 17.69
C LEU A 199 -25.29 9.10 17.43
N CYS A 200 -25.13 7.78 17.49
CA CYS A 200 -26.22 6.85 17.21
C CYS A 200 -27.19 6.62 18.40
N SER A 201 -26.75 6.86 19.64
CA SER A 201 -27.50 6.52 20.86
C SER A 201 -28.15 7.70 21.59
N THR A 202 -27.68 8.93 21.34
CA THR A 202 -28.21 10.13 22.01
C THR A 202 -29.31 10.82 21.20
N SER A 203 -30.19 11.58 21.87
CA SER A 203 -31.22 12.38 21.19
C SER A 203 -30.63 13.48 20.30
N ARG A 204 -29.54 14.12 20.75
CA ARG A 204 -28.80 15.11 19.96
C ARG A 204 -28.18 14.49 18.71
N GLY A 205 -27.55 13.33 18.85
CA GLY A 205 -26.99 12.60 17.73
C GLY A 205 -28.06 12.11 16.73
N ALA A 206 -29.18 11.60 17.24
CA ALA A 206 -30.33 11.23 16.41
C ALA A 206 -30.88 12.41 15.60
N ALA A 207 -30.93 13.62 16.18
CA ALA A 207 -31.32 14.82 15.44
C ALA A 207 -30.31 15.17 14.34
N ARG A 208 -29.00 15.11 14.61
CA ARG A 208 -27.94 15.35 13.59
C ARG A 208 -27.98 14.35 12.45
N LEU A 209 -28.25 13.08 12.76
CA LEU A 209 -28.38 12.00 11.78
C LEU A 209 -29.75 11.94 11.10
N HIS A 210 -30.68 12.82 11.45
CA HIS A 210 -32.07 12.76 11.00
C HIS A 210 -32.72 11.38 11.23
N LEU A 211 -32.36 10.71 12.32
CA LEU A 211 -32.98 9.43 12.69
C LEU A 211 -34.44 9.66 13.09
N PRO A 212 -35.35 8.74 12.75
CA PRO A 212 -36.75 8.85 13.14
C PRO A 212 -36.89 8.96 14.66
N ALA A 213 -37.93 9.65 15.13
CA ALA A 213 -38.26 9.69 16.55
C ALA A 213 -38.54 8.27 17.06
N GLY A 214 -38.02 7.92 18.24
CA GLY A 214 -38.21 6.60 18.82
C GLY A 214 -37.88 6.57 20.30
N ASP A 215 -38.32 5.52 20.99
CA ASP A 215 -38.02 5.33 22.40
C ASP A 215 -36.52 5.27 22.65
N TYR A 216 -36.05 5.91 23.72
CA TYR A 216 -34.65 5.91 24.14
C TYR A 216 -34.10 4.48 24.28
N ARG A 217 -34.92 3.55 24.77
CA ARG A 217 -34.54 2.12 24.95
C ARG A 217 -34.29 1.36 23.64
N ARG A 218 -34.71 1.91 22.49
CA ARG A 218 -34.56 1.29 21.16
C ARG A 218 -33.81 2.18 20.18
N ALA A 219 -33.03 3.16 20.66
CA ALA A 219 -32.33 4.12 19.81
C ALA A 219 -31.46 3.46 18.72
N LEU A 220 -30.77 2.36 19.05
CA LEU A 220 -29.91 1.61 18.12
C LEU A 220 -30.67 0.70 17.14
N LEU A 221 -31.97 0.44 17.37
CA LEU A 221 -32.80 -0.38 16.47
C LEU A 221 -33.51 0.46 15.40
N ARG A 222 -33.23 1.77 15.33
CA ARG A 222 -33.83 2.66 14.35
C ARG A 222 -33.23 2.39 12.99
N ALA A 223 -34.06 1.92 12.07
CA ALA A 223 -33.66 1.79 10.68
C ALA A 223 -33.34 3.20 10.11
N PRO A 224 -32.21 3.37 9.40
CA PRO A 224 -31.83 4.64 8.81
C PRO A 224 -32.81 5.01 7.67
N GLY A 225 -33.34 6.22 7.74
CA GLY A 225 -34.19 6.80 6.69
C GLY A 225 -33.37 7.37 5.52
N PRO A 226 -34.03 7.83 4.44
CA PRO A 226 -33.34 8.41 3.27
C PRO A 226 -32.55 9.67 3.64
N GLU A 227 -33.02 10.47 4.59
CA GLU A 227 -32.31 11.65 5.09
C GLU A 227 -31.01 11.26 5.81
N THR A 228 -31.05 10.23 6.67
CA THR A 228 -29.86 9.68 7.33
C THR A 228 -28.84 9.18 6.31
N VAL A 229 -29.29 8.42 5.30
CA VAL A 229 -28.44 7.93 4.21
C VAL A 229 -27.83 9.09 3.42
N ALA A 230 -28.57 10.17 3.20
CA ALA A 230 -28.06 11.37 2.52
C ALA A 230 -26.99 12.09 3.32
N VAL A 231 -27.17 12.24 4.64
CA VAL A 231 -26.16 12.84 5.54
C VAL A 231 -24.88 12.00 5.57
N LEU A 232 -25.00 10.70 5.84
CA LEU A 232 -23.85 9.79 5.84
C LEU A 232 -23.19 9.76 4.46
N GLY A 233 -23.98 9.74 3.39
CA GLY A 233 -23.50 9.73 2.02
C GLY A 233 -22.73 11.00 1.62
N ARG A 234 -23.08 12.16 2.18
CA ARG A 234 -22.35 13.43 1.99
C ARG A 234 -21.02 13.41 2.73
N ALA A 235 -21.03 12.99 4.00
CA ALA A 235 -19.81 12.87 4.81
C ALA A 235 -18.82 11.86 4.18
N LEU A 236 -19.29 10.70 3.75
CA LEU A 236 -18.47 9.68 3.06
C LEU A 236 -17.92 10.14 1.70
N ALA A 237 -18.56 11.10 1.04
CA ALA A 237 -18.04 11.67 -0.20
C ALA A 237 -16.94 12.71 0.04
N GLY A 238 -16.73 13.14 1.29
CA GLY A 238 -15.87 14.28 1.62
C GLY A 238 -16.48 15.63 1.21
N ASP A 239 -17.78 15.68 0.93
CA ASP A 239 -18.52 16.90 0.53
C ASP A 239 -18.90 17.74 1.77
N VAL A 240 -17.93 17.95 2.66
CA VAL A 240 -18.09 18.63 3.95
C VAL A 240 -16.98 19.67 4.10
N PRO A 241 -17.31 20.92 4.48
CA PRO A 241 -16.35 22.04 4.45
C PRO A 241 -15.32 22.03 5.59
N GLY A 242 -15.46 21.17 6.60
CA GLY A 242 -14.61 21.14 7.79
C GLY A 242 -13.13 20.82 7.51
N ALA A 243 -12.25 21.22 8.43
CA ALA A 243 -10.80 20.98 8.29
C ALA A 243 -10.43 19.51 8.51
N ALA A 244 -11.15 18.82 9.40
CA ALA A 244 -10.95 17.41 9.71
C ALA A 244 -11.76 16.49 8.77
N ASP A 245 -11.39 15.21 8.72
CA ASP A 245 -11.97 14.19 7.88
C ASP A 245 -13.11 13.43 8.60
N PRO A 246 -14.38 13.64 8.21
CA PRO A 246 -15.53 12.97 8.82
C PRO A 246 -15.78 11.56 8.26
N ARG A 247 -15.00 11.09 7.28
CA ARG A 247 -15.27 9.81 6.60
C ARG A 247 -15.20 8.60 7.53
N PRO A 248 -14.24 8.48 8.49
CA PRO A 248 -14.21 7.36 9.42
C PRO A 248 -15.45 7.32 10.32
N ILE A 249 -15.83 8.45 10.93
CA ILE A 249 -16.99 8.48 11.82
C ILE A 249 -18.30 8.24 11.07
N ALA A 250 -18.43 8.74 9.84
CA ALA A 250 -19.57 8.43 8.99
C ALA A 250 -19.64 6.94 8.62
N ALA A 251 -18.51 6.29 8.36
CA ALA A 251 -18.44 4.86 8.08
C ALA A 251 -18.83 4.03 9.31
N LEU A 252 -18.38 4.41 10.51
CA LEU A 252 -18.76 3.77 11.77
C LEU A 252 -20.26 3.92 12.05
N CYS A 253 -20.81 5.13 11.91
CA CYS A 253 -22.25 5.37 12.05
C CYS A 253 -23.06 4.53 11.04
N ALA A 254 -22.60 4.44 9.79
CA ALA A 254 -23.26 3.59 8.80
C ALA A 254 -23.27 2.11 9.21
N ALA A 255 -22.16 1.61 9.76
CA ALA A 255 -22.01 0.24 10.22
C ALA A 255 -22.89 -0.07 11.45
N LEU A 256 -22.95 0.87 12.41
CA LEU A 256 -23.78 0.77 13.61
C LEU A 256 -25.28 0.80 13.29
N LEU A 257 -25.68 1.61 12.31
CA LEU A 257 -27.09 1.77 11.91
C LEU A 257 -27.55 0.75 10.86
N GLY A 258 -26.66 -0.08 10.32
CA GLY A 258 -27.01 -1.00 9.24
C GLY A 258 -27.36 -0.31 7.91
N ALA A 259 -26.75 0.85 7.62
CA ALA A 259 -27.07 1.69 6.46
C ALA A 259 -26.51 1.13 5.13
N GLN A 260 -27.03 0.00 4.65
CA GLN A 260 -26.54 -0.69 3.44
C GLN A 260 -26.50 0.20 2.19
N ALA A 261 -27.38 1.20 2.09
CA ALA A 261 -27.46 2.11 0.95
C ALA A 261 -26.16 2.92 0.69
N VAL A 262 -25.30 3.12 1.71
CA VAL A 262 -24.02 3.84 1.53
C VAL A 262 -22.85 2.95 1.14
N THR A 263 -23.06 1.63 1.02
CA THR A 263 -22.04 0.65 0.65
C THR A 263 -21.18 1.03 -0.57
N PRO A 264 -21.73 1.55 -1.68
CA PRO A 264 -20.92 1.94 -2.84
C PRO A 264 -19.88 3.01 -2.51
N LYS A 265 -20.15 3.89 -1.54
CA LYS A 265 -19.22 4.92 -1.08
C LYS A 265 -18.13 4.31 -0.19
N LEU A 266 -18.48 3.39 0.70
CA LEU A 266 -17.51 2.65 1.52
C LEU A 266 -16.52 1.86 0.67
N LEU A 267 -17.00 1.22 -0.40
CA LEU A 267 -16.13 0.51 -1.35
C LEU A 267 -15.09 1.43 -1.99
N ARG A 268 -15.46 2.67 -2.34
CA ARG A 268 -14.49 3.65 -2.88
C ARG A 268 -13.47 4.09 -1.84
N LEU A 269 -13.86 4.17 -0.57
CA LEU A 269 -12.97 4.53 0.53
C LEU A 269 -12.03 3.40 0.97
N SER A 270 -12.32 2.14 0.61
CA SER A 270 -11.45 0.99 0.93
C SER A 270 -10.03 1.10 0.38
N SER A 271 -9.82 1.98 -0.61
CA SER A 271 -8.52 2.33 -1.18
C SER A 271 -8.11 3.79 -0.89
N SER A 272 -8.72 4.45 0.10
CA SER A 272 -8.33 5.82 0.47
C SER A 272 -6.84 5.86 0.85
N PRO A 273 -6.09 6.91 0.45
CA PRO A 273 -4.71 7.11 0.88
C PRO A 273 -4.51 7.17 2.40
N HIS A 274 -5.56 7.51 3.16
CA HIS A 274 -5.51 7.56 4.61
C HIS A 274 -5.79 6.16 5.21
N PRO A 275 -4.83 5.55 5.95
CA PRO A 275 -4.95 4.15 6.41
C PRO A 275 -6.15 3.91 7.33
N ILE A 276 -6.41 4.81 8.30
CA ILE A 276 -7.59 4.70 9.18
C ILE A 276 -8.90 4.78 8.39
N VAL A 277 -9.04 5.73 7.47
CA VAL A 277 -10.23 5.86 6.59
C VAL A 277 -10.46 4.57 5.81
N ALA A 278 -9.40 4.02 5.20
CA ALA A 278 -9.49 2.80 4.43
C ALA A 278 -9.88 1.59 5.29
N ALA A 279 -9.22 1.40 6.44
CA ALA A 279 -9.47 0.26 7.32
C ALA A 279 -10.88 0.31 7.93
N VAL A 280 -11.31 1.47 8.41
CA VAL A 280 -12.67 1.67 8.94
C VAL A 280 -13.73 1.49 7.85
N ALA A 281 -13.50 1.99 6.64
CA ALA A 281 -14.42 1.78 5.52
C ALA A 281 -14.53 0.30 5.13
N ARG A 282 -13.42 -0.44 5.15
CA ARG A 282 -13.41 -1.90 4.92
C ARG A 282 -14.21 -2.63 5.99
N ALA A 283 -13.95 -2.36 7.26
CA ALA A 283 -14.69 -2.99 8.36
C ALA A 283 -16.18 -2.65 8.33
N ALA A 284 -16.54 -1.40 8.06
CA ALA A 284 -17.93 -0.97 7.92
C ALA A 284 -18.63 -1.69 6.76
N ALA A 285 -17.98 -1.81 5.59
CA ALA A 285 -18.53 -2.51 4.44
C ALA A 285 -18.71 -4.02 4.73
N LEU A 286 -17.73 -4.67 5.37
CA LEU A 286 -17.83 -6.06 5.79
C LEU A 286 -19.00 -6.28 6.76
N ARG A 287 -19.13 -5.42 7.79
CA ARG A 287 -20.26 -5.47 8.74
C ARG A 287 -21.62 -5.31 8.05
N LEU A 288 -21.68 -4.51 6.99
CA LEU A 288 -22.89 -4.31 6.17
C LEU A 288 -23.16 -5.45 5.18
N GLY A 289 -22.36 -6.51 5.18
CA GLY A 289 -22.56 -7.73 4.38
C GLY A 289 -21.89 -7.71 3.00
N VAL A 290 -20.94 -6.81 2.76
CA VAL A 290 -20.15 -6.82 1.52
C VAL A 290 -19.20 -8.01 1.51
N ALA A 291 -19.14 -8.72 0.38
CA ALA A 291 -18.23 -9.84 0.22
C ALA A 291 -16.74 -9.41 0.32
N PRO A 292 -15.89 -10.14 1.07
CA PRO A 292 -14.45 -9.85 1.19
C PRO A 292 -13.74 -9.68 -0.16
N ALA A 293 -14.12 -10.48 -1.17
CA ALA A 293 -13.56 -10.39 -2.52
C ALA A 293 -13.74 -9.02 -3.20
N LYS A 294 -14.72 -8.22 -2.79
CA LYS A 294 -14.98 -6.88 -3.34
C LYS A 294 -14.25 -5.78 -2.58
N VAL A 295 -14.11 -5.93 -1.26
CA VAL A 295 -13.60 -4.88 -0.36
C VAL A 295 -12.12 -5.03 -0.04
N GLY A 296 -11.58 -6.25 -0.15
CA GLY A 296 -10.21 -6.60 0.25
C GLY A 296 -10.12 -7.06 1.70
N SER A 297 -8.98 -7.65 2.08
CA SER A 297 -8.75 -8.05 3.48
C SER A 297 -8.46 -6.81 4.33
N ILE A 298 -8.86 -6.82 5.61
CA ILE A 298 -8.44 -5.77 6.56
C ILE A 298 -6.92 -5.82 6.76
N GLU A 299 -6.35 -7.03 6.71
CA GLU A 299 -4.93 -7.32 6.95
C GLU A 299 -3.99 -6.57 6.00
N GLU A 300 -4.49 -6.15 4.84
CA GLU A 300 -3.69 -5.37 3.89
C GLU A 300 -3.24 -4.03 4.49
N VAL A 301 -4.01 -3.44 5.41
CA VAL A 301 -3.74 -2.13 6.02
C VAL A 301 -3.00 -2.27 7.36
N ASP A 302 -2.90 -3.48 7.92
CA ASP A 302 -2.51 -3.69 9.32
C ASP A 302 -1.18 -3.03 9.66
N GLU A 303 -0.17 -3.14 8.78
CA GLU A 303 1.14 -2.53 9.01
C GLU A 303 1.01 -1.03 9.35
N PHE A 304 0.07 -0.30 8.74
CA PHE A 304 -0.10 1.15 8.95
C PHE A 304 -0.88 1.53 10.22
N LEU A 305 -1.37 0.55 10.97
CA LEU A 305 -2.25 0.71 12.12
C LEU A 305 -1.56 0.31 13.43
N PHE A 306 -1.95 0.96 14.52
CA PHE A 306 -1.63 0.48 15.87
C PHE A 306 -2.35 -0.83 16.16
N GLU A 307 -1.75 -1.66 17.01
CA GLU A 307 -2.30 -2.98 17.34
C GLU A 307 -3.71 -2.89 17.95
N GLU A 308 -3.94 -1.90 18.81
CA GLU A 308 -5.23 -1.65 19.43
C GLU A 308 -6.30 -1.29 18.39
N ASP A 309 -5.93 -0.50 17.37
CA ASP A 309 -6.84 -0.14 16.28
C ASP A 309 -7.19 -1.37 15.43
N ARG A 310 -6.22 -2.25 15.14
CA ARG A 310 -6.47 -3.50 14.40
C ARG A 310 -7.51 -4.37 15.10
N VAL A 311 -7.37 -4.55 16.42
CA VAL A 311 -8.31 -5.33 17.23
C VAL A 311 -9.73 -4.75 17.14
N ILE A 312 -9.87 -3.42 17.23
CA ILE A 312 -11.17 -2.76 17.18
C ILE A 312 -11.77 -2.85 15.77
N ILE A 313 -10.98 -2.65 14.72
CA ILE A 313 -11.41 -2.76 13.32
C ILE A 313 -11.91 -4.18 13.02
N ALA A 314 -11.19 -5.21 13.48
CA ALA A 314 -11.61 -6.60 13.34
C ALA A 314 -12.94 -6.88 14.06
N ARG A 315 -13.13 -6.35 15.28
CA ARG A 315 -14.39 -6.46 16.03
C ARG A 315 -15.56 -5.80 15.31
N ILE A 316 -15.35 -4.59 14.77
CA ILE A 316 -16.36 -3.88 13.98
C ILE A 316 -16.80 -4.74 12.80
N ALA A 317 -15.84 -5.26 12.03
CA ALA A 317 -16.11 -6.08 10.85
C ALA A 317 -16.88 -7.38 11.18
N ALA A 318 -16.58 -7.98 12.34
CA ALA A 318 -17.25 -9.18 12.84
C ALA A 318 -18.65 -8.90 13.43
N GLY A 319 -19.04 -7.64 13.60
CA GLY A 319 -20.30 -7.29 14.26
C GLY A 319 -20.27 -7.46 15.78
N ILE A 320 -19.09 -7.48 16.39
CA ILE A 320 -18.90 -7.71 17.83
C ILE A 320 -18.69 -6.35 18.51
N ASP A 321 -19.75 -5.85 19.15
CA ASP A 321 -19.72 -4.58 19.91
C ASP A 321 -19.01 -4.71 21.26
#